data_AF-A0A525W8K5-F1
#
_entry.id   AF-A0A525W8K5-F1
#
_cell.length_a   1.000
_cell.length_b   1.000
_cell.length_c   1.000
_cell.angle_alpha   90.00
_cell.angle_beta   90.00
_cell.angle_gamma   90.00
#
_symmetry.space_group_name_H-M   'P 1'
#
loop_
_entity.id
_entity.type
_entity.pdbx_description
1 polymer ?
#
loop_
_entity_poly.entity_id
_entity_poly.type
_entity_poly.pdbx_seq_one_letter_code
_entity_poly.pdbx_strand_id
1 'polypeptide(L)'
;MKTVTIDTNVLPASDLIALAKVQGYEVAVVSVTGREVGHGDARLQAPQLGQVFETGIWGESEWGTSIFGNADYLERILHIISNGSFPKSGQRGQLSDGQQRQLRDAMILEAHVRDGRDVFVTNDKKAFINNGRRDALQSFLKTRILTKEEFLQELLS
;
A
#
# COMPACT_ATOMS: atom_id res chain seq x y z
N MET A 1 18.84 5.80 6.47
CA MET A 1 17.63 6.62 6.69
C MET A 1 16.46 5.66 6.65
N LYS A 2 15.53 5.68 7.61
CA LYS A 2 14.38 4.77 7.59
C LYS A 2 13.35 5.30 6.59
N THR A 3 12.66 4.42 5.89
CA THR A 3 11.68 4.78 4.85
C THR A 3 10.31 4.27 5.23
N VAL A 4 9.28 5.10 5.02
CA VAL A 4 7.90 4.75 5.34
C VAL A 4 6.98 5.08 4.17
N THR A 5 6.01 4.21 3.93
CA THR A 5 4.85 4.45 3.07
C THR A 5 3.62 4.60 3.92
N ILE A 6 2.84 5.64 3.65
CA ILE A 6 1.51 5.84 4.22
C ILE A 6 0.48 5.47 3.15
N ASP A 7 -0.37 4.49 3.49
CA ASP A 7 -1.52 4.10 2.68
C ASP A 7 -2.56 5.25 2.63
N THR A 8 -3.30 5.37 1.53
CA THR A 8 -4.26 6.45 1.33
C THR A 8 -5.39 6.40 2.34
N ASN A 9 -5.74 5.21 2.85
CA ASN A 9 -6.75 5.05 3.91
C ASN A 9 -6.35 5.64 5.28
N VAL A 10 -5.10 6.07 5.44
CA VAL A 10 -4.60 6.71 6.67
C VAL A 10 -4.76 8.24 6.61
N LEU A 11 -5.06 8.79 5.43
CA LEU A 11 -5.16 10.24 5.23
C LEU A 11 -6.48 10.81 5.79
N PRO A 12 -6.47 12.06 6.30
CA PRO A 12 -5.31 12.95 6.45
C PRO A 12 -4.36 12.53 7.59
N ALA A 13 -3.05 12.65 7.34
CA ALA A 13 -2.00 12.19 8.26
C ALA A 13 -0.89 13.24 8.47
N SER A 14 -1.23 14.53 8.42
CA SER A 14 -0.26 15.63 8.53
C SER A 14 0.55 15.61 9.84
N ASP A 15 -0.12 15.26 10.94
CA ASP A 15 0.47 14.99 12.26
C ASP A 15 1.54 13.89 12.20
N LEU A 16 1.18 12.75 11.62
CA LEU A 16 2.03 11.58 11.47
C LEU A 16 3.24 11.87 10.57
N ILE A 17 3.00 12.54 9.44
CA ILE A 17 4.03 12.89 8.46
C ILE A 17 5.06 13.83 9.09
N ALA A 18 4.58 14.87 9.79
CA ALA A 18 5.46 15.83 10.44
C ALA A 18 6.35 15.14 11.48
N LEU A 19 5.76 14.30 12.33
CA LEU A 19 6.49 13.58 13.36
C LEU A 19 7.49 12.57 12.76
N ALA A 20 7.09 11.82 11.73
CA ALA A 20 7.98 10.88 11.05
C ALA A 20 9.19 11.59 10.43
N LYS A 21 8.99 12.75 9.79
CA LYS A 21 10.09 13.57 9.26
C LYS A 21 11.04 14.06 10.35
N VAL A 22 10.52 14.52 11.50
CA VAL A 22 11.34 14.93 12.65
C VAL A 22 12.19 13.76 13.16
N GLN A 23 11.65 12.54 13.15
CA GLN A 23 12.35 11.31 13.53
C GLN A 23 13.27 10.75 12.42
N GLY A 24 13.47 11.50 11.32
CA GLY A 24 14.39 11.13 10.25
C GLY A 24 13.86 10.06 9.28
N TYR A 25 12.54 9.89 9.19
CA TYR A 25 11.94 9.04 8.18
C TYR A 25 11.78 9.76 6.83
N GLU A 26 12.05 9.03 5.76
CA GLU A 26 11.61 9.40 4.42
C GLU A 26 10.17 8.94 4.18
N VAL A 27 9.26 9.89 4.09
CA VAL A 27 7.82 9.60 3.96
C VAL A 27 7.38 9.65 2.50
N ALA A 28 6.74 8.58 2.06
CA ALA A 28 6.05 8.49 0.78
C ALA A 28 4.57 8.13 0.95
N VAL A 29 3.78 8.44 -0.08
CA VAL A 29 2.40 7.99 -0.22
C VAL A 29 2.31 7.17 -1.50
N VAL A 30 1.72 5.98 -1.43
CA VAL A 30 1.38 5.15 -2.60
C VAL A 30 -0.09 5.40 -2.91
N SER A 31 -0.46 5.61 -4.18
CA SER A 31 -1.87 5.78 -4.57
C SER A 31 -2.19 5.08 -5.89
N VAL A 32 -3.22 4.22 -5.78
CA VAL A 32 -4.21 3.78 -6.79
C VAL A 32 -4.59 4.81 -7.87
N THR A 33 -3.91 4.95 -9.01
CA THR A 33 -4.13 5.96 -10.07
C THR A 33 -5.54 6.63 -10.14
N GLY A 34 -5.57 7.97 -10.08
CA GLY A 34 -6.62 8.87 -10.60
C GLY A 34 -8.00 8.91 -9.94
N ARG A 35 -8.55 7.77 -9.48
CA ARG A 35 -9.95 7.66 -9.02
C ARG A 35 -10.15 7.98 -7.54
N GLU A 36 -9.10 7.95 -6.72
CA GLU A 36 -9.18 8.38 -5.32
C GLU A 36 -9.21 9.92 -5.18
N VAL A 37 -9.03 10.65 -6.27
CA VAL A 37 -9.04 12.13 -6.32
C VAL A 37 -10.33 12.67 -6.96
N GLY A 38 -11.41 11.89 -6.94
CA GLY A 38 -12.75 12.32 -7.34
C GLY A 38 -13.58 12.79 -6.16
N HIS A 39 -13.69 14.11 -5.98
CA HIS A 39 -14.62 14.85 -5.09
C HIS A 39 -14.22 15.17 -3.64
N GLY A 40 -12.98 15.61 -3.41
CA GLY A 40 -12.73 16.48 -2.26
C GLY A 40 -11.26 16.76 -2.02
N ASP A 41 -10.84 18.00 -2.26
CA ASP A 41 -9.73 18.78 -1.65
C ASP A 41 -8.41 18.11 -1.20
N ALA A 42 -8.13 16.85 -1.51
CA ALA A 42 -6.93 16.13 -1.10
C ALA A 42 -5.72 16.41 -2.01
N ARG A 43 -5.86 17.32 -2.98
CA ARG A 43 -4.71 17.95 -3.67
C ARG A 43 -3.97 18.95 -2.78
N LEU A 44 -4.50 19.27 -1.60
CA LEU A 44 -3.88 20.21 -0.69
C LEU A 44 -2.95 19.46 0.28
N GLN A 45 -1.64 19.68 0.10
CA GLN A 45 -0.54 19.44 1.05
C GLN A 45 0.40 18.22 0.90
N ALA A 46 0.66 17.71 -0.31
CA ALA A 46 1.79 16.78 -0.48
C ALA A 46 2.72 17.00 -1.71
N PRO A 47 3.11 18.24 -2.07
CA PRO A 47 4.13 18.44 -3.11
C PRO A 47 5.56 18.04 -2.69
N GLN A 48 5.79 17.59 -1.44
CA GLN A 48 7.11 17.23 -0.90
C GLN A 48 7.20 15.79 -0.35
N LEU A 49 6.26 14.92 -0.70
CA LEU A 49 6.34 13.50 -0.35
C LEU A 49 6.79 12.73 -1.59
N GLY A 50 7.70 11.76 -1.41
CA GLY A 50 8.04 10.83 -2.48
C GLY A 50 6.76 10.15 -2.96
N GLN A 51 6.56 10.07 -4.28
CA GLN A 51 5.50 9.25 -4.86
C GLN A 51 6.11 7.92 -5.25
N VAL A 52 5.56 6.84 -4.72
CA VAL A 52 5.88 5.50 -5.18
C VAL A 52 4.91 5.17 -6.30
N PHE A 53 5.44 5.08 -7.52
CA PHE A 53 4.66 4.72 -8.70
C PHE A 53 4.21 3.26 -8.63
N GLU A 54 3.01 3.01 -9.11
CA GLU A 54 2.34 1.72 -9.01
C GLU A 54 2.95 0.68 -9.95
N THR A 55 2.69 -0.58 -9.65
CA THR A 55 2.92 -1.67 -10.58
C THR A 55 1.80 -1.74 -11.60
N GLY A 56 2.16 -1.76 -12.88
CA GLY A 56 1.20 -1.88 -13.97
C GLY A 56 0.55 -3.24 -14.01
N ILE A 57 -0.78 -3.26 -13.93
CA ILE A 57 -1.56 -4.46 -14.24
C ILE A 57 -2.32 -4.24 -15.55
N TRP A 58 -2.11 -5.15 -16.50
CA TRP A 58 -2.76 -5.11 -17.81
C TRP A 58 -4.29 -5.14 -17.64
N GLY A 59 -4.97 -4.07 -18.04
CA GLY A 59 -6.42 -3.91 -17.90
C GLY A 59 -6.90 -3.05 -16.73
N GLU A 60 -6.01 -2.60 -15.83
CA GLU A 60 -6.39 -1.79 -14.66
C GLU A 60 -5.60 -0.48 -14.47
N SER A 61 -4.40 -0.34 -15.04
CA SER A 61 -3.60 0.88 -14.95
C SER A 61 -3.76 1.80 -16.17
N GLU A 62 -3.69 3.13 -15.97
CA GLU A 62 -3.58 4.09 -17.08
C GLU A 62 -2.31 3.83 -17.90
N TRP A 63 -2.45 3.82 -19.23
CA TRP A 63 -1.32 3.62 -20.14
C TRP A 63 -0.26 4.72 -19.93
N GLY A 64 0.93 4.35 -19.45
CA GLY A 64 2.10 5.23 -19.41
C GLY A 64 2.71 5.54 -18.04
N THR A 65 2.12 5.07 -16.92
CA THR A 65 2.62 5.34 -15.54
C THR A 65 3.09 4.11 -14.77
N SER A 66 3.22 2.98 -15.47
CA SER A 66 3.25 1.64 -14.90
C SER A 66 4.61 0.96 -15.04
N ILE A 67 5.18 0.48 -13.93
CA ILE A 67 6.38 -0.36 -13.93
C ILE A 67 5.96 -1.83 -13.86
N PHE A 68 6.58 -2.72 -14.65
CA PHE A 68 6.36 -4.16 -14.54
C PHE A 68 6.87 -4.65 -13.18
N GLY A 69 5.96 -5.00 -12.28
CA GLY A 69 6.29 -5.60 -10.98
C GLY A 69 6.57 -7.09 -11.09
N ASN A 70 7.05 -7.69 -10.01
CA ASN A 70 7.31 -9.13 -9.97
C ASN A 70 5.98 -9.89 -9.82
N ALA A 71 5.54 -10.55 -10.89
CA ALA A 71 4.26 -11.26 -10.92
C ALA A 71 4.11 -12.27 -9.77
N ASP A 72 5.19 -12.92 -9.34
CA ASP A 72 5.15 -13.91 -8.25
C ASP A 72 4.88 -13.25 -6.88
N TYR A 73 5.35 -12.02 -6.67
CA TYR A 73 5.11 -11.28 -5.43
C TYR A 73 3.66 -10.85 -5.34
N LEU A 74 3.13 -10.26 -6.42
CA LEU A 74 1.75 -9.81 -6.47
C LEU A 74 0.77 -10.97 -6.25
N GLU A 75 0.96 -12.10 -6.95
CA GLU A 75 0.12 -13.30 -6.77
C GLU A 75 0.15 -13.82 -5.33
N ARG A 76 1.31 -13.79 -4.69
CA ARG A 76 1.46 -14.28 -3.32
C ARG A 76 0.85 -13.31 -2.30
N ILE A 77 0.98 -12.01 -2.51
CA ILE A 77 0.28 -10.99 -1.71
C ILE A 77 -1.23 -11.19 -1.84
N LEU A 78 -1.74 -11.29 -3.07
CA LEU A 78 -3.16 -11.56 -3.36
C LEU A 78 -3.65 -12.81 -2.65
N HIS A 79 -2.88 -13.90 -2.71
CA HIS A 79 -3.21 -15.13 -2.01
C HIS A 79 -3.34 -14.92 -0.49
N ILE A 80 -2.41 -14.20 0.13
CA ILE A 80 -2.43 -13.94 1.58
C ILE A 80 -3.61 -13.03 1.98
N ILE A 81 -3.79 -11.88 1.33
CA ILE A 81 -4.84 -10.91 1.71
C ILE A 81 -6.24 -11.49 1.49
N SER A 82 -6.41 -12.27 0.41
CA SER A 82 -7.69 -12.90 0.06
C SER A 82 -7.94 -14.22 0.78
N ASN A 83 -6.95 -14.74 1.53
CA ASN A 83 -6.98 -16.09 2.08
C ASN A 83 -7.29 -17.15 0.99
N GLY A 84 -6.66 -17.00 -0.18
CA GLY A 84 -6.82 -17.87 -1.34
C GLY A 84 -8.12 -17.71 -2.13
N SER A 85 -9.00 -16.79 -1.76
CA SER A 85 -10.29 -16.57 -2.46
C SER A 85 -10.17 -15.71 -3.72
N PHE A 86 -9.03 -15.06 -3.95
CA PHE A 86 -8.82 -14.24 -5.14
C PHE A 86 -8.70 -15.09 -6.41
N PRO A 87 -9.32 -14.70 -7.54
CA PRO A 87 -9.22 -15.43 -8.79
C PRO A 87 -7.77 -15.55 -9.28
N LYS A 88 -7.43 -16.74 -9.76
CA LYS A 88 -6.12 -17.02 -10.37
C LYS A 88 -5.93 -16.18 -11.63
N SER A 89 -4.66 -15.96 -11.99
CA SER A 89 -4.32 -15.35 -13.28
C SER A 89 -5.02 -16.07 -14.44
N GLY A 90 -5.58 -15.30 -15.38
CA GLY A 90 -6.43 -15.80 -16.47
C GLY A 90 -7.93 -15.93 -16.14
N GLN A 91 -8.34 -15.86 -14.87
CA GLN A 91 -9.75 -15.90 -14.44
C GLN A 91 -10.27 -14.54 -13.92
N ARG A 92 -9.55 -13.46 -14.22
CA ARG A 92 -9.82 -12.09 -13.73
C ARG A 92 -10.69 -11.25 -14.67
N GLY A 93 -11.30 -11.87 -15.67
CA GLY A 93 -12.05 -11.15 -16.71
C GLY A 93 -13.24 -10.34 -16.17
N GLN A 94 -13.77 -10.69 -15.00
CA GLN A 94 -14.81 -9.95 -14.29
C GLN A 94 -14.58 -10.05 -12.77
N LEU A 95 -13.89 -9.07 -12.20
CA LEU A 95 -13.70 -8.98 -10.75
C LEU A 95 -14.89 -8.28 -10.09
N SER A 96 -15.39 -8.85 -8.99
CA SER A 96 -16.32 -8.15 -8.09
C SER A 96 -15.64 -6.96 -7.41
N ASP A 97 -16.43 -6.01 -6.89
CA ASP A 97 -15.90 -4.85 -6.15
C ASP A 97 -14.97 -5.25 -5.00
N GLY A 98 -15.29 -6.35 -4.29
CA GLY A 98 -14.44 -6.86 -3.22
C GLY A 98 -13.09 -7.38 -3.72
N GLN A 99 -13.09 -8.04 -4.88
CA GLN A 99 -11.86 -8.50 -5.53
C GLN A 99 -11.07 -7.31 -6.09
N GLN A 100 -11.70 -6.32 -6.71
CA GLN A 100 -11.00 -5.11 -7.17
C GLN A 100 -10.30 -4.38 -6.01
N ARG A 101 -10.95 -4.31 -4.84
CA ARG A 101 -10.32 -3.78 -3.62
C ARG A 101 -9.10 -4.61 -3.21
N GLN A 102 -9.22 -5.94 -3.15
CA GLN A 102 -8.08 -6.81 -2.85
C GLN A 102 -6.93 -6.61 -3.85
N LEU A 103 -7.23 -6.47 -5.14
CA LEU A 103 -6.22 -6.24 -6.16
C LEU A 103 -5.49 -4.92 -5.94
N ARG A 104 -6.24 -3.85 -5.71
CA ARG A 104 -5.70 -2.54 -5.36
C ARG A 104 -4.81 -2.60 -4.11
N ASP A 105 -5.29 -3.24 -3.04
CA ASP A 105 -4.56 -3.36 -1.78
C ASP A 105 -3.25 -4.15 -1.98
N ALA A 106 -3.27 -5.19 -2.82
CA ALA A 106 -2.08 -5.93 -3.20
C ALA A 106 -1.09 -5.10 -4.02
N MET A 107 -1.57 -4.28 -4.95
CA MET A 107 -0.74 -3.37 -5.75
C MET A 107 -0.04 -2.33 -4.89
N ILE A 108 -0.75 -1.75 -3.92
CA ILE A 108 -0.19 -0.76 -3.00
C ILE A 108 0.98 -1.36 -2.20
N LEU A 109 0.76 -2.54 -1.64
CA LEU A 109 1.78 -3.23 -0.85
C LEU A 109 2.96 -3.70 -1.73
N GLU A 110 2.69 -4.21 -2.93
CA GLU A 110 3.75 -4.60 -3.86
C GLU A 110 4.61 -3.39 -4.26
N ALA A 111 3.98 -2.24 -4.54
CA ALA A 111 4.70 -1.02 -4.90
C ALA A 111 5.59 -0.54 -3.74
N HIS A 112 5.09 -0.58 -2.50
CA HIS A 112 5.87 -0.30 -1.29
C HIS A 112 7.12 -1.18 -1.19
N VAL A 113 6.97 -2.50 -1.39
CA VAL A 113 8.08 -3.45 -1.29
C VAL A 113 9.05 -3.31 -2.46
N ARG A 114 8.55 -3.07 -3.67
CA ARG A 114 9.37 -2.85 -4.86
C ARG A 114 10.24 -1.61 -4.74
N ASP A 115 9.75 -0.56 -4.06
CA ASP A 115 10.52 0.64 -3.73
C ASP A 115 11.52 0.41 -2.56
N GLY A 116 11.56 -0.80 -2.01
CA GLY A 116 12.52 -1.18 -0.96
C GLY A 116 12.27 -0.49 0.38
N ARG A 117 11.02 -0.12 0.67
CA ARG A 117 10.69 0.68 1.86
C ARG A 117 10.51 -0.18 3.11
N ASP A 118 10.86 0.39 4.27
CA ASP A 118 11.00 -0.37 5.53
C ASP A 118 9.67 -0.56 6.28
N VAL A 119 8.79 0.44 6.23
CA VAL A 119 7.54 0.47 7.00
C VAL A 119 6.35 0.81 6.10
N PHE A 120 5.32 -0.04 6.11
CA PHE A 120 4.02 0.20 5.51
C PHE A 120 2.99 0.52 6.59
N VAL A 121 2.39 1.71 6.54
CA VAL A 121 1.39 2.15 7.50
C VAL A 121 0.01 2.11 6.86
N THR A 122 -0.90 1.31 7.42
CA THR A 122 -2.28 1.13 6.92
C THR A 122 -3.27 0.94 8.06
N ASN A 123 -4.48 1.46 7.90
CA ASN A 123 -5.59 1.18 8.82
C ASN A 123 -6.48 0.02 8.36
N ASP A 124 -6.22 -0.58 7.19
CA ASP A 124 -6.97 -1.75 6.72
C ASP A 124 -6.53 -3.02 7.46
N LYS A 125 -7.08 -3.15 8.67
CA LYS A 125 -6.85 -4.33 9.51
C LYS A 125 -7.36 -5.61 8.84
N LYS A 126 -8.40 -5.54 8.00
CA LYS A 126 -8.98 -6.74 7.39
C LYS A 126 -8.07 -7.29 6.29
N ALA A 127 -7.52 -6.41 5.44
CA ALA A 127 -6.64 -6.81 4.35
C ALA A 127 -5.25 -7.23 4.85
N PHE A 128 -4.66 -6.49 5.79
CA PHE A 128 -3.23 -6.64 6.09
C PHE A 128 -2.90 -7.18 7.48
N ILE A 129 -3.80 -7.08 8.47
CA ILE A 129 -3.43 -7.32 9.88
C ILE A 129 -4.05 -8.59 10.45
N ASN A 130 -5.38 -8.68 10.38
CA ASN A 130 -6.16 -9.71 11.06
C ASN A 130 -5.89 -11.11 10.51
N ASN A 131 -6.12 -12.13 11.33
CA ASN A 131 -6.06 -13.56 10.99
C ASN A 131 -4.67 -14.02 10.52
N GLY A 132 -3.60 -13.54 11.14
CA GLY A 132 -2.22 -13.94 10.82
C GLY A 132 -1.66 -13.34 9.53
N ARG A 133 -2.42 -12.48 8.84
CA ARG A 133 -1.98 -11.84 7.59
C ARG A 133 -0.75 -10.95 7.79
N ARG A 134 -0.69 -10.20 8.90
CA ARG A 134 0.48 -9.37 9.22
C ARG A 134 1.74 -10.21 9.22
N ASP A 135 1.75 -11.28 10.01
CA ASP A 135 2.94 -12.12 10.17
C ASP A 135 3.32 -12.82 8.87
N ALA A 136 2.35 -13.31 8.11
CA ALA A 136 2.57 -13.90 6.80
C ALA A 136 3.20 -12.90 5.81
N LEU A 137 2.65 -11.69 5.73
CA LEU A 137 3.14 -10.63 4.83
C LEU A 137 4.53 -10.13 5.25
N GLN A 138 4.74 -9.81 6.53
CA GLN A 138 6.04 -9.31 7.02
C GLN A 138 7.14 -10.38 6.86
N SER A 139 6.84 -11.65 7.13
CA SER A 139 7.80 -12.75 6.96
C SER A 139 8.19 -12.94 5.50
N PHE A 140 7.21 -12.84 4.59
CA PHE A 140 7.41 -12.98 3.15
C PHE A 140 8.14 -11.78 2.53
N LEU A 141 7.70 -10.56 2.84
CA LEU A 141 8.12 -9.33 2.16
C LEU A 141 9.31 -8.63 2.83
N LYS A 142 9.69 -9.03 4.06
CA LYS A 142 10.74 -8.38 4.87
C LYS A 142 10.49 -6.89 5.12
N THR A 143 9.23 -6.48 5.17
CA THR A 143 8.79 -5.14 5.59
C THR A 143 8.03 -5.19 6.91
N ARG A 144 7.87 -4.05 7.58
CA ARG A 144 7.02 -3.91 8.77
C ARG A 144 5.68 -3.31 8.38
N ILE A 145 4.59 -3.89 8.87
CA ILE A 145 3.21 -3.42 8.63
C ILE A 145 2.62 -2.96 9.95
N LEU A 146 2.35 -1.66 10.05
CA LEU A 146 1.86 -1.02 11.26
C LEU A 146 0.53 -0.31 11.00
N THR A 147 -0.32 -0.22 12.03
CA THR A 147 -1.42 0.75 12.04
C THR A 147 -0.90 2.16 12.25
N LYS A 148 -1.74 3.18 11.99
CA LYS A 148 -1.43 4.56 12.38
C LYS A 148 -1.06 4.65 13.87
N GLU A 149 -1.84 3.98 14.73
CA GLU A 149 -1.66 4.01 16.19
C GLU A 149 -0.32 3.37 16.61
N GLU A 150 0.02 2.22 16.05
CA GLU A 150 1.28 1.52 16.35
C GLU A 150 2.49 2.33 15.87
N PHE A 151 2.39 2.95 14.68
CA PHE A 151 3.48 3.77 14.17
C PHE A 151 3.63 5.08 14.98
N LEU A 152 2.53 5.70 15.43
CA LEU A 152 2.60 6.85 16.34
C LEU A 152 3.29 6.50 17.65
N GLN A 153 2.98 5.35 18.24
CA GLN A 153 3.63 4.90 19.47
C GLN A 153 5.15 4.73 19.28
N GLU A 154 5.58 4.18 18.14
CA GLU A 154 7.00 4.05 17.82
C GLU A 154 7.71 5.39 17.60
N LEU A 155 7.01 6.40 17.07
CA LEU A 155 7.58 7.72 16.86
C LEU A 155 7.71 8.54 18.15
N LEU A 156 6.97 8.16 19.21
CA LEU A 156 6.94 8.84 20.50
C LEU A 156 7.77 8.14 21.59
N SER A 157 8.24 6.91 21.32
CA SER A 157 9.14 6.16 22.19
C SER A 157 10.59 6.59 22.03
#